data_AF-A0A2W5FR97-F1
#
_entry.id   AF-A0A2W5FR97-F1
#
_cell.length_a   1.000
_cell.length_b   1.000
_cell.length_c   1.000
_cell.angle_alpha   90.00
_cell.angle_beta   90.00
_cell.angle_gamma   90.00
#
_symmetry.space_group_name_H-M   'P 1'
#
loop_
_entity.id
_entity.type
_entity.pdbx_description
1 polymer ?
#
loop_
_entity_poly.entity_id
_entity_poly.type
_entity_poly.pdbx_seq_one_letter_code
_entity_poly.pdbx_strand_id
1 'polypeptide(L)'
;MNSEDLEYCRQSLLKNDYYHYLISLFMPANKRPSLWVLGAFRQVIEDIPSSVSEPALGYMRLTWWRDQTDALEQGGLITGQPVLGAIQEFLPHHSLLKDFINEQETRIEQPDADFQSIAYPKLLQSVLGKDLHRYQKLENKLTEILKAHHGTRWENNPPFVAVRLWLKSLI
;
A
#
# COMPACT_ATOMS: atom_id res chain seq x y z
N MET A 1 14.87 11.18 -10.75
CA MET A 1 13.72 11.52 -9.90
C MET A 1 12.51 11.65 -10.81
N ASN A 2 11.77 10.56 -11.00
CA ASN A 2 10.54 10.65 -11.78
C ASN A 2 9.41 11.15 -10.86
N SER A 3 9.31 12.47 -10.70
CA SER A 3 8.33 13.09 -9.80
C SER A 3 6.88 12.74 -10.18
N GLU A 4 6.64 12.38 -11.44
CA GLU A 4 5.32 11.98 -11.94
C GLU A 4 4.89 10.62 -11.40
N ASP A 5 5.81 9.65 -11.32
CA ASP A 5 5.54 8.30 -10.79
C ASP A 5 5.17 8.33 -9.31
N LEU A 6 5.92 9.11 -8.52
CA LEU A 6 5.62 9.28 -7.10
C LEU A 6 4.27 9.98 -6.89
N GLU A 7 3.97 11.01 -7.69
CA GLU A 7 2.70 11.71 -7.61
C GLU A 7 1.53 10.81 -8.02
N TYR A 8 1.72 9.94 -9.01
CA TYR A 8 0.75 8.89 -9.34
C TYR A 8 0.48 7.99 -8.13
N CYS A 9 1.53 7.47 -7.47
CA CYS A 9 1.37 6.64 -6.27
C CYS A 9 0.62 7.38 -5.15
N ARG A 10 0.97 8.65 -4.91
CA ARG A 10 0.31 9.48 -3.90
C ARG A 10 -1.17 9.71 -4.21
N GLN A 11 -1.51 10.00 -5.46
CA GLN A 11 -2.89 10.21 -5.91
C GLN A 11 -3.71 8.93 -5.87
N SER A 12 -3.12 7.79 -6.28
CA SER A 12 -3.76 6.48 -6.16
C SER A 12 -4.11 6.19 -4.70
N LEU A 13 -3.16 6.36 -3.78
CA LEU A 13 -3.39 6.14 -2.36
C LEU A 13 -4.46 7.10 -1.80
N LEU A 14 -4.38 8.39 -2.13
CA LEU A 14 -5.38 9.38 -1.72
C LEU A 14 -6.80 8.99 -2.13
N LYS A 15 -6.97 8.47 -3.36
CA LYS A 15 -8.28 8.15 -3.93
C LYS A 15 -8.85 6.84 -3.41
N ASN A 16 -8.01 5.80 -3.32
CA ASN A 16 -8.48 4.43 -3.13
C ASN A 16 -8.27 3.93 -1.70
N ASP A 17 -7.34 4.52 -0.95
CA ASP A 17 -7.04 4.15 0.43
C ASP A 17 -6.70 5.40 1.26
N TYR A 18 -7.74 6.22 1.41
CA TYR A 18 -7.65 7.48 2.12
C TYR A 18 -7.20 7.31 3.58
N TYR A 19 -7.53 6.17 4.20
CA TYR A 19 -7.11 5.81 5.55
C TYR A 19 -5.58 5.77 5.67
N HIS A 20 -4.91 4.99 4.81
CA HIS A 20 -3.45 4.92 4.82
C HIS A 20 -2.79 6.19 4.30
N TYR A 21 -3.43 6.91 3.37
CA TYR A 21 -2.99 8.24 2.99
C TYR A 21 -2.93 9.19 4.20
N LEU A 22 -3.98 9.23 5.03
CA LEU A 22 -3.98 10.05 6.24
C LEU A 22 -2.85 9.67 7.19
N ILE A 23 -2.65 8.38 7.48
CA ILE A 23 -1.56 7.89 8.33
C ILE A 23 -0.22 8.41 7.83
N SER A 24 0.03 8.34 6.51
CA SER A 24 1.28 8.79 5.91
C SER A 24 1.61 10.26 6.20
N LEU A 25 0.60 11.13 6.35
CA LEU A 25 0.80 12.56 6.65
C LEU A 25 1.37 12.79 8.05
N PHE A 26 1.17 11.86 8.98
CA PHE A 26 1.67 11.91 10.37
C PHE A 26 3.02 11.22 10.56
N MET A 27 3.55 10.64 9.49
CA MET A 27 4.88 10.02 9.46
C MET A 27 5.98 11.04 9.09
N PRO A 28 7.25 10.76 9.45
CA PRO A 28 8.39 11.62 9.08
C PRO A 28 8.42 11.90 7.57
N ALA A 29 8.79 13.13 7.19
CA ALA A 29 8.72 13.59 5.80
C ALA A 29 9.50 12.70 4.83
N ASN A 30 10.65 12.17 5.26
CA ASN A 30 11.50 11.26 4.49
C ASN A 30 10.93 9.83 4.34
N LYS A 31 9.88 9.46 5.08
CA LYS A 31 9.22 8.15 4.99
C LYS A 31 7.95 8.17 4.14
N ARG A 32 7.36 9.35 3.94
CA ARG A 32 6.07 9.48 3.23
C ARG A 32 6.12 8.99 1.78
N PRO A 33 7.16 9.30 0.98
CA PRO A 33 7.24 8.80 -0.40
C PRO A 33 7.17 7.27 -0.47
N SER A 34 7.98 6.58 0.33
CA SER A 34 7.97 5.11 0.39
C SER A 34 6.63 4.55 0.85
N LEU A 35 5.93 5.22 1.78
CA LEU A 35 4.58 4.80 2.17
C LEU A 35 3.55 4.97 1.04
N TRP A 36 3.66 6.03 0.24
CA TRP A 36 2.78 6.22 -0.92
C TRP A 36 3.02 5.16 -1.99
N VAL A 37 4.28 4.87 -2.28
CA VAL A 37 4.66 3.82 -3.23
C VAL A 37 4.22 2.45 -2.74
N LEU A 38 4.52 2.12 -1.48
CA LEU A 38 4.15 0.84 -0.88
C LEU A 38 2.63 0.64 -0.85
N GLY A 39 1.87 1.67 -0.48
CA GLY A 39 0.42 1.60 -0.48
C GLY A 39 -0.19 1.49 -1.88
N ALA A 40 0.34 2.20 -2.87
CA ALA A 40 -0.09 2.07 -4.27
C ALA A 40 0.24 0.68 -4.83
N PHE A 41 1.43 0.14 -4.54
CA PHE A 41 1.80 -1.23 -4.90
C PHE A 41 0.87 -2.26 -4.27
N ARG A 42 0.66 -2.18 -2.95
CA ARG A 42 -0.26 -3.07 -2.23
C ARG A 42 -1.62 -3.10 -2.91
N GLN A 43 -2.18 -1.92 -3.18
CA GLN A 43 -3.49 -1.80 -3.77
C GLN A 43 -3.57 -2.48 -5.14
N VAL A 44 -2.60 -2.21 -6.04
CA VAL A 44 -2.59 -2.84 -7.36
C VAL A 44 -2.53 -4.36 -7.27
N ILE A 45 -1.71 -4.88 -6.37
CA ILE A 45 -1.52 -6.33 -6.20
C ILE A 45 -2.76 -7.00 -5.58
N GLU A 46 -3.37 -6.39 -4.56
CA GLU A 46 -4.59 -6.88 -3.91
C GLU A 46 -5.83 -6.79 -4.83
N ASP A 47 -5.89 -5.81 -5.73
CA ASP A 47 -7.01 -5.62 -6.64
C ASP A 47 -7.01 -6.68 -7.76
N ILE A 48 -5.85 -7.24 -8.15
CA ILE A 48 -5.71 -8.16 -9.29
C ILE A 48 -6.71 -9.32 -9.23
N PRO A 49 -6.80 -10.14 -8.16
CA PRO A 49 -7.73 -11.26 -8.08
C PRO A 49 -9.19 -10.88 -8.34
N SER A 50 -9.62 -9.73 -7.81
CA SER A 50 -10.99 -9.24 -7.96
C SER A 50 -11.27 -8.54 -9.29
N SER A 51 -10.23 -8.10 -10.00
CA SER A 51 -10.33 -7.33 -11.25
C SER A 51 -10.47 -8.19 -12.51
N VAL A 52 -10.43 -9.52 -12.37
CA VAL A 52 -10.46 -10.49 -13.47
C VAL A 52 -11.59 -11.49 -13.29
N SER A 53 -12.20 -11.92 -14.38
CA SER A 53 -13.30 -12.91 -14.35
C SER A 53 -12.80 -14.35 -14.26
N GLU A 54 -11.58 -14.62 -14.75
CA GLU A 54 -10.97 -15.94 -14.76
C GLU A 54 -9.71 -15.95 -13.89
N PRO A 55 -9.56 -16.90 -12.94
CA PRO A 55 -8.37 -17.02 -12.09
C PRO A 55 -7.05 -17.07 -12.87
N ALA A 56 -7.05 -17.72 -14.04
CA ALA A 56 -5.89 -17.80 -14.93
C ALA A 56 -5.34 -16.43 -15.33
N LEU A 57 -6.21 -15.45 -15.60
CA LEU A 57 -5.80 -14.09 -15.93
C LEU A 57 -5.19 -13.37 -14.73
N GLY A 58 -5.65 -13.67 -13.52
CA GLY A 58 -5.09 -13.16 -12.27
C GLY A 58 -3.66 -13.64 -12.08
N TYR A 59 -3.41 -14.95 -12.24
CA TYR A 59 -2.06 -15.52 -12.19
C TYR A 59 -1.13 -14.92 -13.22
N MET A 60 -1.59 -14.73 -14.47
CA MET A 60 -0.77 -14.10 -15.51
C MET A 60 -0.36 -12.67 -15.12
N ARG A 61 -1.26 -11.88 -14.54
CA ARG A 61 -0.95 -10.52 -14.07
C ARG A 61 0.01 -10.54 -12.89
N LEU A 62 -0.17 -11.42 -11.90
CA LEU A 62 0.73 -11.56 -10.76
C LEU A 62 2.12 -12.04 -11.18
N THR A 63 2.19 -13.00 -12.11
CA THR A 63 3.45 -13.44 -12.72
C THR A 63 4.16 -12.29 -13.41
N TRP A 64 3.44 -11.49 -14.22
CA TRP A 64 4.03 -10.30 -14.83
C TRP A 64 4.60 -9.34 -13.78
N TRP A 65 3.86 -9.06 -12.70
CA TRP A 65 4.36 -8.21 -11.61
C TRP A 65 5.61 -8.77 -10.95
N ARG A 66 5.66 -10.08 -10.70
CA ARG A 66 6.84 -10.76 -10.15
C ARG A 66 8.04 -10.60 -11.08
N ASP A 67 7.88 -10.88 -12.36
CA ASP A 67 8.94 -10.77 -13.35
C ASP A 67 9.45 -9.34 -13.48
N GLN A 68 8.57 -8.34 -13.39
CA GLN A 68 8.98 -6.93 -13.37
C GLN A 68 9.78 -6.59 -12.11
N THR A 69 9.37 -7.08 -10.94
CA THR A 69 10.14 -6.86 -9.70
C THR A 69 11.50 -7.56 -9.70
N ASP A 70 11.61 -8.73 -10.36
CA ASP A 70 12.89 -9.40 -10.60
C ASP A 70 13.79 -8.58 -11.54
N ALA A 71 13.22 -8.03 -12.61
CA ALA A 71 13.96 -7.16 -13.52
C ALA A 71 14.46 -5.89 -12.79
N LEU A 72 13.67 -5.31 -11.88
CA LEU A 72 14.10 -4.18 -11.06
C LEU A 72 15.32 -4.51 -10.18
N GLU A 73 15.37 -5.70 -9.57
CA GLU A 73 16.55 -6.16 -8.81
C GLU A 73 17.81 -6.25 -9.66
N GLN A 74 17.65 -6.59 -10.95
CA GLN A 74 18.74 -6.77 -11.90
C GLN A 74 19.15 -5.48 -12.61
N GLY A 75 18.54 -4.34 -12.27
CA GLY A 75 18.77 -3.06 -12.95
C GLY A 75 18.16 -2.99 -14.36
N GLY A 76 17.16 -3.83 -14.64
CA GLY A 76 16.42 -3.86 -15.89
C GLY A 76 15.55 -2.62 -16.12
N LEU A 77 15.09 -2.46 -17.36
CA LEU A 77 14.30 -1.31 -17.79
C LEU A 77 12.86 -1.39 -17.29
N ILE A 78 12.32 -0.25 -16.82
CA ILE A 78 10.96 -0.15 -16.28
C ILE A 78 9.96 0.11 -17.40
N THR A 79 8.93 -0.72 -17.48
CA THR A 79 7.95 -0.70 -18.57
C THR A 79 6.75 0.19 -18.26
N GLY A 80 6.84 1.51 -18.45
CA GLY A 80 5.68 2.44 -18.52
C GLY A 80 4.68 2.46 -17.34
N GLN A 81 4.92 1.67 -16.29
CA GLN A 81 4.05 1.49 -15.14
C GLN A 81 4.58 2.38 -14.00
N PRO A 82 3.82 3.39 -13.57
CA PRO A 82 4.34 4.41 -12.65
C PRO A 82 4.73 3.87 -11.26
N VAL A 83 4.04 2.86 -10.76
CA VAL A 83 4.35 2.23 -9.47
C VAL A 83 5.69 1.49 -9.53
N LEU A 84 6.02 0.78 -10.62
CA LEU A 84 7.33 0.15 -10.80
C LEU A 84 8.46 1.19 -10.84
N GLY A 85 8.22 2.31 -11.54
CA GLY A 85 9.14 3.46 -11.58
C GLY A 85 9.42 4.01 -10.17
N ALA A 86 8.37 4.19 -9.38
CA ALA A 86 8.49 4.66 -8.02
C ALA A 86 9.10 3.60 -7.07
N ILE A 87 8.84 2.30 -7.29
CA ILE A 87 9.42 1.21 -6.48
C ILE A 87 10.96 1.27 -6.54
N GLN A 88 11.52 1.39 -7.75
CA GLN A 88 12.97 1.44 -7.95
C GLN A 88 13.65 2.55 -7.15
N GLU A 89 12.98 3.70 -7.00
CA GLU A 89 13.55 4.88 -6.35
C GLU A 89 13.27 4.90 -4.84
N PHE A 90 12.11 4.41 -4.38
CA PHE A 90 11.62 4.67 -3.02
C PHE A 90 11.48 3.46 -2.12
N LEU A 91 11.49 2.23 -2.65
CA LEU A 91 11.33 1.03 -1.82
C LEU A 91 12.66 0.27 -1.65
N PRO A 92 13.01 -0.09 -0.40
CA PRO A 92 14.11 -1.01 -0.15
C PRO A 92 13.64 -2.47 -0.28
N HIS A 93 14.56 -3.38 -0.62
CA HIS A 93 14.35 -4.84 -0.62
C HIS A 93 13.21 -5.35 -1.51
N HIS A 94 13.42 -5.40 -2.82
CA HIS A 94 12.42 -5.89 -3.78
C HIS A 94 12.03 -7.37 -3.58
N SER A 95 12.87 -8.19 -2.94
CA SER A 95 12.55 -9.58 -2.61
C SER A 95 11.29 -9.72 -1.77
N LEU A 96 11.01 -8.77 -0.86
CA LEU A 96 9.80 -8.75 -0.05
C LEU A 96 8.54 -8.40 -0.86
N LEU A 97 8.70 -7.71 -2.01
CA LEU A 97 7.59 -7.45 -2.91
C LEU A 97 7.11 -8.75 -3.57
N LYS A 98 8.05 -9.64 -3.92
CA LYS A 98 7.74 -10.97 -4.46
C LYS A 98 7.00 -11.84 -3.45
N ASP A 99 7.43 -11.83 -2.19
CA ASP A 99 6.73 -12.55 -1.12
C ASP A 99 5.26 -12.09 -1.01
N PHE A 100 5.02 -10.77 -1.14
CA PHE A 100 3.65 -10.22 -1.11
C PHE A 100 2.83 -10.57 -2.36
N ILE A 101 3.45 -10.66 -3.53
CA ILE A 101 2.80 -11.10 -4.78
C ILE A 101 2.40 -12.58 -4.68
N ASN A 102 3.32 -13.45 -4.21
CA ASN A 102 3.07 -14.87 -4.03
C ASN A 102 1.92 -15.13 -3.04
N GLU A 103 1.83 -14.31 -1.99
CA GLU A 103 0.71 -14.30 -1.06
C GLU A 103 -0.65 -14.09 -1.76
N GLN A 104 -0.72 -13.24 -2.79
CA GLN A 104 -1.96 -13.07 -3.55
C GLN A 104 -2.26 -14.23 -4.48
N GLU A 105 -1.24 -14.92 -5.02
CA GLU A 105 -1.45 -16.15 -5.79
C GLU A 105 -2.12 -17.22 -4.91
N THR A 106 -1.65 -17.40 -3.66
CA THR A 106 -2.29 -18.31 -2.69
C THR A 106 -3.75 -17.94 -2.39
N ARG A 107 -4.10 -16.64 -2.39
CA ARG A 107 -5.49 -16.20 -2.21
C ARG A 107 -6.39 -16.57 -3.39
N ILE A 108 -5.85 -16.60 -4.62
CA ILE A 108 -6.60 -17.08 -5.79
C ILE A 108 -6.86 -18.59 -5.66
N GLU A 109 -5.88 -19.35 -5.15
CA GLU A 109 -6.02 -20.79 -4.92
C GLU A 109 -7.00 -21.12 -3.78
N GLN A 110 -7.03 -20.27 -2.74
CA GLN A 110 -7.77 -20.51 -1.50
C GLN A 110 -8.63 -19.29 -1.11
N PRO A 111 -9.71 -19.00 -1.86
CA PRO A 111 -10.49 -17.77 -1.68
C PRO A 111 -11.24 -17.67 -0.34
N ASP A 112 -11.59 -18.81 0.27
CA ASP A 112 -12.34 -18.87 1.53
C ASP A 112 -11.43 -18.96 2.77
N ALA A 113 -10.10 -18.99 2.60
CA ALA A 113 -9.18 -19.05 3.72
C ALA A 113 -9.14 -17.71 4.48
N ASP A 114 -9.07 -17.79 5.82
CA ASP A 114 -8.75 -16.61 6.63
C ASP A 114 -7.31 -16.19 6.36
N PHE A 115 -7.15 -15.23 5.45
CA PHE A 115 -5.86 -14.80 4.94
C PHE A 115 -5.33 -13.60 5.73
N GLN A 116 -4.18 -13.78 6.37
CA GLN A 116 -3.41 -12.70 6.99
C GLN A 116 -2.05 -12.60 6.32
N SER A 117 -1.75 -11.44 5.73
CA SER A 117 -0.46 -11.19 5.09
C SER A 117 0.68 -11.19 6.12
N ILE A 118 1.74 -11.93 5.81
CA ILE A 118 3.00 -11.95 6.58
C ILE A 118 4.05 -11.08 5.88
N ALA A 119 4.00 -10.96 4.56
CA ALA A 119 4.91 -10.17 3.75
C ALA A 119 4.69 -8.66 3.91
N TYR A 120 3.45 -8.19 3.95
CA TYR A 120 3.16 -6.75 4.05
C TYR A 120 3.69 -6.09 5.34
N PRO A 121 3.54 -6.70 6.54
CA PRO A 121 4.18 -6.20 7.75
C PRO A 121 5.72 -6.10 7.63
N LYS A 122 6.37 -7.02 6.92
CA LYS A 122 7.81 -6.98 6.68
C LYS A 122 8.20 -5.84 5.73
N LEU A 123 7.40 -5.57 4.70
CA LEU A 123 7.56 -4.40 3.82
C LEU A 123 7.40 -3.08 4.59
N LEU A 124 6.40 -2.98 5.46
CA LEU A 124 6.25 -1.82 6.33
C LEU A 124 7.46 -1.66 7.26
N GLN A 125 7.95 -2.76 7.85
CA GLN A 125 9.16 -2.74 8.68
C GLN A 125 10.40 -2.29 7.91
N SER A 126 10.59 -2.73 6.66
CA SER A 126 11.75 -2.35 5.84
C SER A 126 11.74 -0.86 5.51
N VAL A 127 10.56 -0.29 5.22
CA VAL A 127 10.39 1.14 4.95
C VAL A 127 10.52 1.99 6.23
N LEU A 128 9.85 1.60 7.30
CA LEU A 128 9.66 2.42 8.49
C LEU A 128 10.79 2.27 9.52
N GLY A 129 11.43 1.10 9.60
CA GLY A 129 12.46 0.84 10.61
C GLY A 129 11.93 1.10 12.02
N LYS A 130 12.61 1.97 12.77
CA LYS A 130 12.21 2.38 14.12
C LYS A 130 10.86 3.10 14.20
N ASP A 131 10.37 3.65 13.09
CA ASP A 131 9.10 4.39 13.04
C ASP A 131 7.87 3.45 12.90
N LEU A 132 8.07 2.13 12.76
CA LEU A 132 6.97 1.17 12.62
C LEU A 132 6.00 1.22 13.80
N HIS A 133 6.51 1.32 15.03
CA HIS A 133 5.65 1.39 16.21
C HIS A 133 4.75 2.64 16.20
N ARG A 134 5.25 3.78 15.70
CA ARG A 134 4.46 5.01 15.53
C ARG A 134 3.34 4.80 14.51
N TYR A 135 3.65 4.17 13.38
CA TYR A 135 2.67 3.84 12.35
C TYR A 135 1.54 2.95 12.91
N GLN A 136 1.89 1.84 13.57
CA GLN A 136 0.92 0.92 14.17
C GLN A 136 0.05 1.60 15.24
N LYS A 137 0.65 2.48 16.05
CA LYS A 137 -0.11 3.27 17.04
C LYS A 137 -1.12 4.21 16.38
N LEU A 138 -0.76 4.85 15.27
CA LEU A 138 -1.66 5.71 14.49
C LEU A 138 -2.80 4.89 13.86
N GLU A 139 -2.47 3.73 13.29
CA GLU A 139 -3.42 2.79 12.69
C GLU A 139 -4.46 2.32 13.72
N ASN A 140 -4.00 1.82 14.88
CA ASN A 140 -4.90 1.41 15.96
C ASN A 140 -5.81 2.56 16.41
N LYS A 141 -5.23 3.76 16.60
CA LYS A 141 -6.00 4.92 17.07
C LYS A 141 -7.04 5.37 16.05
N LEU A 142 -6.71 5.38 14.75
CA LEU A 142 -7.68 5.73 13.70
C LEU A 142 -8.77 4.68 13.57
N THR A 143 -8.42 3.41 13.66
CA THR A 143 -9.38 2.31 13.67
C THR A 143 -10.39 2.48 14.80
N GLU A 144 -9.95 2.77 16.03
CA GLU A 144 -10.86 2.97 17.17
C GLU A 144 -11.77 4.19 16.98
N ILE A 145 -11.27 5.29 16.39
CA ILE A 145 -12.09 6.46 16.07
C ILE A 145 -13.15 6.09 15.02
N LEU A 146 -12.75 5.41 13.95
CA LEU A 146 -13.68 4.99 12.90
C LEU A 146 -14.75 4.05 13.46
N LYS A 147 -14.37 3.12 14.35
CA LYS A 147 -15.31 2.23 15.04
C LYS A 147 -16.32 3.01 15.89
N ALA A 148 -15.85 3.98 16.67
CA ALA A 148 -16.70 4.82 17.52
C ALA A 148 -17.71 5.67 16.71
N HIS A 149 -17.49 5.85 15.41
CA HIS A 149 -18.35 6.62 14.52
C HIS A 149 -19.21 5.75 13.56
N HIS A 150 -19.32 4.43 13.78
CA HIS A 150 -20.16 3.55 12.96
C HIS A 150 -21.65 3.98 12.98
N GLY A 151 -22.13 4.42 11.82
CA GLY A 151 -23.50 4.90 11.58
C GLY A 151 -23.63 5.84 10.38
N THR A 152 -22.52 6.37 9.88
CA THR A 152 -22.50 7.23 8.68
C THR A 152 -21.50 6.67 7.68
N ARG A 153 -21.99 6.31 6.49
CA ARG A 153 -21.19 5.89 5.34
C ARG A 153 -20.17 7.01 5.05
N TRP A 154 -18.90 6.66 4.86
CA TRP A 154 -17.78 7.58 4.64
C TRP A 154 -18.03 8.60 3.51
N GLU A 155 -18.86 8.23 2.53
CA GLU A 155 -19.33 9.08 1.42
C GLU A 155 -20.20 10.28 1.88
N ASN A 156 -20.83 10.19 3.05
CA ASN A 156 -21.85 11.14 3.54
C ASN A 156 -21.52 11.80 4.89
N ASN A 157 -20.32 11.60 5.44
CA ASN A 157 -19.91 12.23 6.69
C ASN A 157 -18.82 13.27 6.39
N PRO A 158 -18.90 14.50 6.93
CA PRO A 158 -17.79 15.45 6.91
C PRO A 158 -16.93 15.38 8.21
N PRO A 159 -16.14 14.32 8.51
CA PRO A 159 -15.32 14.30 9.72
C PRO A 159 -13.83 14.51 9.45
N PHE A 160 -13.36 14.61 8.21
CA PHE A 160 -11.91 14.60 7.96
C PHE A 160 -11.21 15.94 8.24
N VAL A 161 -11.93 17.06 8.25
CA VAL A 161 -11.40 18.33 8.79
C VAL A 161 -11.22 18.22 10.30
N ALA A 162 -12.20 17.65 11.02
CA ALA A 162 -12.13 17.45 12.47
C ALA A 162 -11.04 16.43 12.87
N VAL A 163 -10.94 15.31 12.16
CA VAL A 163 -9.87 14.30 12.37
C VAL A 163 -8.50 14.90 12.03
N ARG A 164 -8.37 15.67 10.95
CA ARG A 164 -7.11 16.35 10.61
C ARG A 164 -6.72 17.42 11.63
N LEU A 165 -7.67 18.18 12.17
CA LEU A 165 -7.42 19.18 13.22
C LEU A 165 -7.09 18.53 14.57
N TRP A 166 -7.71 17.40 14.90
CA TRP A 166 -7.47 16.65 16.13
C TRP A 166 -6.17 15.84 16.11
N LEU A 167 -5.80 15.23 14.98
CA LEU A 167 -4.50 14.56 14.86
C LEU A 167 -3.33 15.55 14.94
N LYS A 168 -3.53 16.80 14.50
CA LYS A 168 -2.57 17.89 14.71
C LYS A 168 -2.36 18.28 16.17
N SER A 169 -3.31 18.00 17.08
CA SER A 169 -3.16 18.29 18.51
C SER A 169 -2.50 17.14 19.29
N LEU A 170 -2.08 16.07 18.62
CA LEU A 170 -1.48 14.87 19.23
C LEU A 170 0.02 14.70 18.90
N ILE A 171 0.58 15.59 18.08
CA ILE A 171 2.01 15.72 17.81
C ILE A 171 2.47 17.03 18.46
#